data_AF-A0A1W4XA70-F1
#
_entry.id   AF-A0A1W4XA70-F1
#
_cell.length_a   1.000
_cell.length_b   1.000
_cell.length_c   1.000
_cell.angle_alpha   90.00
_cell.angle_beta   90.00
_cell.angle_gamma   90.00
#
_symmetry.space_group_name_H-M   'P 1'
#
loop_
_entity.id
_entity.type
_entity.pdbx_description
1 polymer ?
#
loop_
_entity_poly.entity_id
_entity_poly.type
_entity_poly.pdbx_seq_one_letter_code
_entity_poly.pdbx_strand_id
1 'polypeptide(L)'
;MEIRLSRKIVTFLFLIVVLFMYMIYNYHICALPEITQSISNLHFNRTLELYNRHHHIKTIHQVPIITLTGSDAYPKYRFFRQQGLQPIRQLPTALIIGVKKGGTRALLEFIRIHPDVRAAGCEVHFFDKHYSKGFEWYRHHMPLTLDGQITVEKTPSYFITRDAPQRVKLMNPSIKLLVIVRDPVTRAISDYTQAISKKPEMQSFERLVFFNGSQIINTSWGPIKLGIYARFLKRWLVYFPLKQLLFVSGERLIVDPAIELKRVQNFLGIKCVVTEKHFYFNSTKGFPCLFKSERRSTPHCLGKTKGRNHPHIDPAVLQRLRDFYRPFNDQFYHMTGINFGWP
;
A
#
# COMPACT_ATOMS: atom_id res chain seq x y z
N MET A 1 9.51 40.32 65.53
CA MET A 1 10.86 39.95 65.06
C MET A 1 10.75 39.63 63.57
N GLU A 2 10.89 40.65 62.72
CA GLU A 2 10.71 40.51 61.26
C GLU A 2 11.99 39.98 60.61
N ILE A 3 11.92 38.79 60.02
CA ILE A 3 13.05 38.19 59.31
C ILE A 3 13.13 38.84 57.93
N ARG A 4 14.03 39.82 57.76
CA ARG A 4 14.38 40.37 56.43
C ARG A 4 15.22 39.34 55.65
N LEU A 5 14.53 38.53 54.83
CA LEU A 5 15.19 37.56 53.97
C LEU A 5 15.83 38.28 52.76
N SER A 6 17.15 38.19 52.64
CA SER A 6 17.90 38.81 51.54
C SER A 6 17.41 38.31 50.18
N ARG A 7 17.32 39.22 49.20
CA ARG A 7 16.88 38.94 47.81
C ARG A 7 17.67 37.80 47.14
N LYS A 8 18.92 37.57 47.58
CA LYS A 8 19.79 36.45 47.15
C LYS A 8 19.33 35.09 47.70
N ILE A 9 18.78 35.06 48.92
CA ILE A 9 18.26 33.84 49.55
C ILE A 9 16.95 33.42 48.88
N VAL A 10 16.10 34.38 48.53
CA VAL A 10 14.84 34.13 47.81
C VAL A 10 15.11 33.54 46.41
N THR A 11 16.10 34.08 45.69
CA THR A 11 16.48 33.55 44.37
C THR A 11 17.12 32.17 44.45
N PHE A 12 17.92 31.90 45.49
CA PHE A 12 18.49 30.57 45.72
C PHE A 12 17.42 29.52 46.04
N LEU A 13 16.44 29.86 46.90
CA LEU A 13 15.31 28.97 47.20
C LEU A 13 14.46 28.68 45.96
N PHE A 14 14.24 29.67 45.10
CA PHE A 14 13.51 29.47 43.85
C PHE A 14 14.22 28.50 42.89
N LEU A 15 15.55 28.60 42.76
CA LEU A 15 16.36 27.69 41.95
C LEU A 15 16.29 26.24 42.45
N ILE A 16 16.27 26.04 43.78
CA ILE A 16 16.09 24.72 44.39
C ILE A 16 14.72 24.13 44.03
N VAL A 17 13.65 24.93 44.09
CA VAL A 17 12.30 24.47 43.73
C VAL A 17 12.23 24.06 42.26
N VAL A 18 12.84 24.84 41.35
CA VAL A 18 12.86 24.51 39.92
C VAL A 18 13.65 23.22 39.64
N LEU A 19 14.80 23.03 40.29
CA LEU A 19 15.57 21.78 40.19
C LEU A 19 14.80 20.58 40.74
N PHE A 20 14.09 20.76 41.85
CA PHE A 20 13.26 19.70 42.43
C PHE A 20 12.09 19.31 41.52
N MET A 21 11.42 20.30 40.92
CA MET A 21 10.36 20.07 39.93
C MET A 21 10.89 19.38 38.67
N TYR A 22 12.09 19.74 38.21
CA TYR A 22 12.74 19.08 37.09
C TYR A 22 13.11 17.62 37.39
N MET A 23 13.60 17.34 38.61
CA MET A 23 13.89 15.97 39.06
C MET A 23 12.61 15.11 39.15
N ILE A 24 11.51 15.67 39.67
CA ILE A 24 10.20 15.00 39.71
C ILE A 24 9.69 14.73 38.29
N TYR A 25 9.82 15.68 37.38
CA TYR A 25 9.41 15.52 35.98
C TYR A 25 10.17 14.40 35.27
N ASN A 26 11.51 14.34 35.44
CA ASN A 26 12.32 13.26 34.89
C ASN A 26 12.01 11.90 35.54
N TYR A 27 11.75 11.86 36.84
CA TYR A 27 11.30 10.64 37.51
C TYR A 27 9.96 10.13 36.95
N HIS A 28 9.00 11.03 36.71
CA HIS A 28 7.70 10.65 36.11
C HIS A 28 7.82 10.20 34.64
N ILE A 29 8.74 10.76 33.85
CA ILE A 29 8.94 10.34 32.45
C ILE A 29 9.73 9.02 32.34
N CYS A 30 10.69 8.78 33.21
CA CYS A 30 11.52 7.57 33.15
C CYS A 30 10.99 6.38 33.95
N ALA A 31 10.36 6.57 35.12
CA ALA A 31 10.03 5.45 36.03
C ALA A 31 8.59 4.92 35.88
N LEU A 32 7.62 5.73 35.41
CA LEU A 32 6.24 5.26 35.22
C LEU A 32 6.07 4.19 34.11
N PRO A 33 6.82 4.22 32.99
CA PRO A 33 6.70 3.20 31.94
C PRO A 33 7.19 1.81 32.39
N GLU A 34 8.23 1.74 33.23
CA GLU A 34 8.80 0.45 33.69
C GLU A 34 7.94 -0.22 34.78
N ILE A 35 7.34 0.57 35.68
CA ILE A 35 6.49 0.04 36.76
C ILE A 35 5.14 -0.46 36.20
N THR A 36 4.56 0.24 35.22
CA THR A 36 3.30 -0.18 34.59
C THR A 36 3.46 -1.47 33.76
N GLN A 37 4.61 -1.67 33.13
CA GLN A 37 4.94 -2.89 32.37
C GLN A 37 5.25 -4.08 33.28
N SER A 38 5.84 -3.85 34.46
CA SER A 38 6.07 -4.87 35.49
C SER A 38 4.74 -5.35 36.12
N ILE A 39 3.83 -4.43 36.46
CA ILE A 39 2.54 -4.75 37.08
C ILE A 39 1.62 -5.50 36.10
N SER A 40 1.63 -5.15 34.80
CA SER A 40 0.85 -5.88 33.78
C SER A 40 1.34 -7.33 33.59
N ASN A 41 2.64 -7.56 33.65
CA ASN A 41 3.23 -8.90 33.51
C ASN A 41 2.97 -9.76 34.75
N LEU A 42 2.97 -9.17 35.95
CA LEU A 42 2.65 -9.88 37.19
C LEU A 42 1.18 -10.31 37.23
N HIS A 43 0.27 -9.45 36.76
CA HIS A 43 -1.16 -9.76 36.73
C HIS A 43 -1.51 -10.84 35.70
N PHE A 44 -0.83 -10.84 34.54
CA PHE A 44 -0.99 -11.86 33.49
C PHE A 44 -0.52 -13.26 33.95
N ASN A 45 0.64 -13.34 34.61
CA ASN A 45 1.18 -14.62 35.09
C ASN A 45 0.35 -15.22 36.24
N ARG A 46 -0.23 -14.39 37.12
CA ARG A 46 -1.12 -14.84 38.20
C ARG A 46 -2.43 -15.42 37.66
N THR A 47 -2.97 -14.86 36.57
CA THR A 47 -4.18 -15.37 35.91
C THR A 47 -3.89 -16.69 35.18
N LEU A 48 -2.69 -16.84 34.60
CA LEU A 48 -2.27 -18.08 33.92
C LEU A 48 -2.00 -19.23 34.92
N GLU A 49 -1.44 -18.94 36.09
CA GLU A 49 -1.24 -19.93 37.15
C GLU A 49 -2.54 -20.38 37.83
N LEU A 50 -3.54 -19.48 37.96
CA LEU A 50 -4.86 -19.84 38.49
C LEU A 50 -5.68 -20.67 37.48
N TYR A 51 -5.53 -20.40 36.18
CA TYR A 51 -6.14 -21.20 35.12
C TYR A 51 -5.57 -22.63 35.04
N ASN A 52 -4.26 -22.77 35.25
CA ASN A 52 -3.58 -24.08 35.19
C ASN A 52 -3.75 -24.93 36.46
N ARG A 53 -4.28 -24.39 37.57
CA ARG A 53 -4.43 -25.10 38.85
C ARG A 53 -5.79 -25.81 39.04
N HIS A 54 -6.70 -25.73 38.06
CA HIS A 54 -8.08 -26.26 38.22
C HIS A 54 -8.52 -27.34 37.23
N HIS A 55 -7.66 -27.82 36.34
CA HIS A 55 -8.04 -28.90 35.43
C HIS A 55 -6.99 -30.00 35.36
N HIS A 56 -7.09 -30.93 36.30
CA HIS A 56 -6.45 -32.23 36.26
C HIS A 56 -7.51 -33.32 36.00
N ILE A 57 -7.22 -34.17 35.00
CA ILE A 57 -7.73 -35.54 34.73
C ILE A 57 -9.01 -35.66 33.86
N LYS A 58 -8.89 -36.12 32.60
CA LYS A 58 -8.98 -37.53 32.16
C LYS A 58 -8.68 -37.65 30.66
N THR A 59 -7.92 -38.67 30.31
CA THR A 59 -7.65 -39.13 28.94
C THR A 59 -8.97 -39.35 28.20
N ILE A 60 -9.28 -38.47 27.26
CA ILE A 60 -10.34 -38.67 26.28
C ILE A 60 -9.69 -38.48 24.92
N HIS A 61 -9.72 -39.51 24.08
CA HIS A 61 -9.43 -39.37 22.66
C HIS A 61 -10.46 -38.42 22.07
N GLN A 62 -10.12 -37.13 22.01
CA GLN A 62 -10.88 -36.16 21.24
C GLN A 62 -10.48 -36.29 19.78
N VAL A 63 -11.32 -36.99 19.01
CA VAL A 63 -11.40 -36.81 17.56
C VAL A 63 -11.70 -35.33 17.31
N PRO A 64 -10.91 -34.59 16.49
CA PRO A 64 -11.22 -33.21 16.22
C PRO A 64 -12.58 -33.11 15.52
N ILE A 65 -13.50 -32.41 16.17
CA ILE A 65 -14.81 -32.06 15.65
C ILE A 65 -14.60 -31.16 14.42
N ILE A 66 -14.97 -31.70 13.26
CA ILE A 66 -15.14 -30.92 12.04
C ILE A 66 -16.49 -30.19 12.14
N THR A 67 -16.46 -28.88 12.38
CA THR A 67 -17.56 -27.93 12.12
C THR A 67 -16.95 -26.64 11.57
N LEU A 68 -16.79 -26.47 10.24
CA LEU A 68 -17.77 -25.93 9.25
C LEU A 68 -18.38 -24.60 9.73
N THR A 69 -18.09 -23.43 9.13
CA THR A 69 -18.68 -22.85 7.89
C THR A 69 -18.06 -21.43 7.71
N GLY A 70 -17.92 -20.78 6.56
CA GLY A 70 -18.56 -20.90 5.25
C GLY A 70 -17.69 -20.27 4.14
N SER A 71 -17.95 -20.74 2.92
CA SER A 71 -17.40 -20.37 1.59
C SER A 71 -15.88 -20.14 1.43
N ASP A 72 -15.31 -20.90 0.49
CA ASP A 72 -13.94 -20.77 -0.04
C ASP A 72 -12.80 -21.41 0.79
N ALA A 73 -12.98 -22.67 1.18
CA ALA A 73 -11.82 -23.58 1.14
C ALA A 73 -11.40 -23.69 -0.33
N TYR A 74 -10.51 -22.80 -0.78
CA TYR A 74 -9.98 -22.83 -2.14
C TYR A 74 -9.58 -24.28 -2.47
N PRO A 75 -10.22 -24.94 -3.46
CA PRO A 75 -9.97 -26.36 -3.76
C PRO A 75 -8.48 -26.67 -3.92
N LYS A 76 -7.72 -25.66 -4.38
CA LYS A 76 -6.26 -25.62 -4.52
C LYS A 76 -5.48 -26.03 -3.27
N TYR A 77 -5.99 -25.85 -2.05
CA TYR A 77 -5.26 -26.19 -0.82
C TYR A 77 -5.73 -27.48 -0.13
N ARG A 78 -6.78 -28.13 -0.63
CA ARG A 78 -7.31 -29.37 -0.04
C ARG A 78 -6.26 -30.48 -0.05
N PHE A 79 -5.53 -30.62 -1.15
CA PHE A 79 -4.48 -31.62 -1.33
C PHE A 79 -3.25 -31.34 -0.45
N PHE A 80 -2.83 -30.08 -0.31
CA PHE A 80 -1.66 -29.72 0.50
C PHE A 80 -1.86 -29.96 2.00
N ARG A 81 -3.09 -29.82 2.52
CA ARG A 81 -3.38 -30.18 3.92
C ARG A 81 -3.23 -31.67 4.19
N GLN A 82 -3.51 -32.52 3.21
CA GLN A 82 -3.29 -33.97 3.32
C GLN A 82 -1.79 -34.32 3.39
N GLN A 83 -0.92 -33.41 2.93
CA GLN A 83 0.54 -33.52 3.04
C GLN A 83 1.12 -32.81 4.27
N GLY A 84 0.26 -32.42 5.24
CA GLY A 84 0.69 -31.75 6.47
C GLY A 84 0.98 -30.25 6.34
N LEU A 85 0.86 -29.66 5.14
CA LEU A 85 1.05 -28.22 4.96
C LEU A 85 -0.18 -27.44 5.43
N GLN A 86 0.04 -26.45 6.31
CA GLN A 86 -1.02 -25.60 6.86
C GLN A 86 -0.98 -24.21 6.23
N PRO A 87 -1.89 -23.87 5.31
CA PRO A 87 -1.99 -22.52 4.78
C PRO A 87 -2.42 -21.55 5.87
N ILE A 88 -1.72 -20.42 5.99
CA ILE A 88 -2.03 -19.36 6.95
C ILE A 88 -2.17 -18.01 6.25
N ARG A 89 -2.88 -17.07 6.87
CA ARG A 89 -2.93 -15.69 6.36
C ARG A 89 -1.73 -14.93 6.92
N GLN A 90 -0.89 -14.41 6.04
CA GLN A 90 0.27 -13.60 6.42
C GLN A 90 0.06 -12.16 6.00
N LEU A 91 0.66 -11.21 6.73
CA LEU A 91 0.73 -9.82 6.29
C LEU A 91 1.52 -9.72 4.96
N PRO A 92 1.24 -8.72 4.12
CA PRO A 92 1.89 -8.61 2.82
C PRO A 92 3.39 -8.30 2.96
N THR A 93 4.20 -9.00 2.19
CA THR A 93 5.64 -8.75 2.06
C THR A 93 5.95 -7.83 0.87
N ALA A 94 4.96 -7.59 0.01
CA ALA A 94 5.01 -6.55 -1.02
C ALA A 94 3.66 -5.82 -1.17
N LEU A 95 3.72 -4.52 -1.49
CA LEU A 95 2.54 -3.68 -1.73
C LEU A 95 2.63 -2.98 -3.08
N ILE A 96 1.54 -3.03 -3.83
CA ILE A 96 1.32 -2.12 -4.97
C ILE A 96 0.61 -0.87 -4.45
N ILE A 97 1.40 0.19 -4.21
CA ILE A 97 0.94 1.39 -3.49
C ILE A 97 0.35 2.46 -4.42
N GLY A 98 0.55 2.35 -5.73
CA GLY A 98 0.16 3.39 -6.67
C GLY A 98 0.58 3.14 -8.12
N VAL A 99 0.27 4.06 -9.04
CA VAL A 99 -0.61 5.22 -8.81
C VAL A 99 -2.02 4.95 -9.32
N LYS A 100 -3.00 5.72 -8.83
CA LYS A 100 -4.38 5.66 -9.35
C LYS A 100 -4.35 5.89 -10.87
N LYS A 101 -4.95 4.95 -11.62
CA LYS A 101 -4.99 4.91 -13.10
C LYS A 101 -3.66 4.56 -13.80
N GLY A 102 -2.61 4.17 -13.07
CA GLY A 102 -1.33 3.78 -13.65
C GLY A 102 -1.31 2.38 -14.29
N GLY A 103 -2.27 1.51 -13.97
CA GLY A 103 -2.25 0.11 -14.44
C GLY A 103 -2.13 -0.91 -13.31
N THR A 104 -2.30 -0.48 -12.06
CA THR A 104 -2.14 -1.31 -10.85
C THR A 104 -2.92 -2.63 -10.89
N ARG A 105 -4.16 -2.63 -11.42
CA ARG A 105 -4.96 -3.86 -11.56
C ARG A 105 -4.35 -4.82 -12.58
N ALA A 106 -3.84 -4.32 -13.70
CA ALA A 106 -3.20 -5.17 -14.70
C ALA A 106 -1.98 -5.86 -14.08
N LEU A 107 -1.09 -5.10 -13.42
CA LEU A 107 0.07 -5.69 -12.77
C LEU A 107 -0.31 -6.78 -11.76
N LEU A 108 -1.30 -6.51 -10.90
CA LEU A 108 -1.76 -7.49 -9.91
C LEU A 108 -2.30 -8.77 -10.56
N GLU A 109 -3.15 -8.67 -11.58
CA GLU A 109 -3.67 -9.86 -12.26
C GLU A 109 -2.57 -10.63 -13.01
N PHE A 110 -1.59 -9.92 -13.59
CA PHE A 110 -0.48 -10.54 -14.31
C PHE A 110 0.47 -11.28 -13.36
N ILE A 111 0.83 -10.69 -12.23
CA ILE A 111 1.75 -11.34 -11.28
C ILE A 111 1.10 -12.51 -10.52
N ARG A 112 -0.23 -12.50 -10.37
CA ARG A 112 -1.00 -13.59 -9.72
C ARG A 112 -0.95 -14.93 -10.46
N ILE A 113 -0.50 -14.96 -11.71
CA ILE A 113 -0.31 -16.23 -12.41
C ILE A 113 0.93 -16.98 -11.90
N HIS A 114 1.84 -16.28 -11.23
CA HIS A 114 3.03 -16.88 -10.62
C HIS A 114 2.62 -17.81 -9.46
N PRO A 115 3.13 -19.05 -9.39
CA PRO A 115 2.73 -20.02 -8.36
C PRO A 115 3.00 -19.55 -6.93
N ASP A 116 4.08 -18.78 -6.74
CA ASP A 116 4.49 -18.27 -5.43
C ASP A 116 3.89 -16.91 -5.06
N VAL A 117 2.94 -16.38 -5.82
CA VAL A 117 2.32 -15.09 -5.54
C VAL A 117 0.85 -15.26 -5.20
N ARG A 118 0.46 -14.82 -4.00
CA ARG A 118 -0.94 -14.72 -3.60
C ARG A 118 -1.29 -13.29 -3.31
N ALA A 119 -2.44 -12.86 -3.81
CA ALA A 119 -2.85 -11.48 -3.66
C ALA A 119 -4.28 -11.31 -3.13
N ALA A 120 -4.48 -10.27 -2.34
CA ALA A 120 -5.81 -9.80 -2.00
C ALA A 120 -6.56 -9.37 -3.27
N GLY A 121 -7.80 -9.84 -3.44
CA GLY A 121 -8.59 -9.57 -4.65
C GLY A 121 -9.14 -8.15 -4.74
N CYS A 122 -9.44 -7.54 -3.59
CA CYS A 122 -9.93 -6.17 -3.45
C CYS A 122 -8.81 -5.19 -3.08
N GLU A 123 -9.09 -3.89 -3.21
CA GLU A 123 -8.27 -2.82 -2.62
C GLU A 123 -8.65 -2.76 -1.14
N VAL A 124 -7.72 -3.09 -0.24
CA VAL A 124 -8.05 -3.29 1.18
C VAL A 124 -8.18 -1.96 1.92
N HIS A 125 -7.56 -0.90 1.42
CA HIS A 125 -7.65 0.44 2.01
C HIS A 125 -7.29 0.50 3.51
N PHE A 126 -6.29 -0.29 3.91
CA PHE A 126 -5.87 -0.35 5.31
C PHE A 126 -5.09 0.90 5.70
N PHE A 127 -4.01 1.22 5.00
CA PHE A 127 -3.12 2.33 5.38
C PHE A 127 -3.71 3.72 5.13
N ASP A 128 -4.84 3.84 4.44
CA ASP A 128 -5.53 5.10 4.19
C ASP A 128 -6.88 5.23 4.93
N LYS A 129 -7.73 4.21 4.97
CA LYS A 129 -9.10 4.32 5.55
C LYS A 129 -9.34 3.48 6.80
N HIS A 130 -8.67 2.34 6.93
CA HIS A 130 -9.03 1.32 7.93
C HIS A 130 -7.91 1.02 8.94
N TYR A 131 -6.93 1.92 9.07
CA TYR A 131 -5.75 1.71 9.90
C TYR A 131 -6.10 1.48 11.38
N SER A 132 -7.14 2.15 11.90
CA SER A 132 -7.62 2.00 13.28
C SER A 132 -8.16 0.60 13.59
N LYS A 133 -8.44 -0.24 12.59
CA LYS A 133 -8.91 -1.61 12.80
C LYS A 133 -7.79 -2.60 13.19
N GLY A 134 -6.53 -2.15 13.17
CA GLY A 134 -5.37 -2.95 13.59
C GLY A 134 -4.91 -3.99 12.56
N PHE A 135 -3.72 -4.54 12.78
CA PHE A 135 -3.10 -5.49 11.84
C PHE A 135 -3.81 -6.83 11.78
N GLU A 136 -4.54 -7.23 12.84
CA GLU A 136 -5.33 -8.48 12.80
C GLU A 136 -6.45 -8.40 11.76
N TRP A 137 -7.18 -7.28 11.76
CA TRP A 137 -8.19 -7.00 10.73
C TRP A 137 -7.54 -6.99 9.34
N TYR A 138 -6.37 -6.38 9.19
CA TYR A 138 -5.67 -6.35 7.90
C TYR A 138 -5.25 -7.74 7.42
N ARG A 139 -4.68 -8.56 8.31
CA ARG A 139 -4.28 -9.96 8.05
C ARG A 139 -5.46 -10.82 7.61
N HIS A 140 -6.65 -10.61 8.18
CA HIS A 140 -7.85 -11.34 7.79
C HIS A 140 -8.24 -11.13 6.31
N HIS A 141 -7.87 -10.00 5.72
CA HIS A 141 -8.12 -9.69 4.30
C HIS A 141 -7.08 -10.31 3.35
N MET A 142 -5.98 -10.85 3.88
CA MET A 142 -4.93 -11.47 3.07
C MET A 142 -5.32 -12.90 2.69
N PRO A 143 -4.99 -13.37 1.48
CA PRO A 143 -5.23 -14.76 1.10
C PRO A 143 -4.41 -15.73 1.97
N LEU A 144 -4.83 -16.99 2.00
CA LEU A 144 -4.01 -18.06 2.55
C LEU A 144 -2.77 -18.26 1.67
N THR A 145 -1.61 -18.38 2.31
CA THR A 145 -0.32 -18.71 1.68
C THR A 145 0.27 -19.97 2.28
N LEU A 146 1.03 -20.69 1.47
CA LEU A 146 1.99 -21.70 1.92
C LEU A 146 3.35 -21.06 2.17
N ASP A 147 4.24 -21.79 2.83
CA ASP A 147 5.63 -21.38 2.97
C ASP A 147 6.29 -21.16 1.59
N GLY A 148 7.18 -20.17 1.52
CA GLY A 148 7.80 -19.70 0.27
C GLY A 148 6.91 -18.83 -0.63
N GLN A 149 5.58 -18.79 -0.42
CA GLN A 149 4.71 -17.88 -1.18
C GLN A 149 4.69 -16.47 -0.59
N ILE A 150 4.67 -15.45 -1.45
CA ILE A 150 4.53 -14.06 -1.05
C ILE A 150 3.08 -13.60 -1.06
N THR A 151 2.72 -12.78 -0.08
CA THR A 151 1.42 -12.10 -0.02
C THR A 151 1.56 -10.68 -0.57
N VAL A 152 0.68 -10.32 -1.50
CA VAL A 152 0.64 -9.01 -2.17
C VAL A 152 -0.72 -8.34 -1.99
N GLU A 153 -0.72 -7.05 -1.73
CA GLU A 153 -1.94 -6.22 -1.72
C GLU A 153 -1.76 -5.00 -2.62
N LYS A 154 -2.88 -4.44 -3.10
CA LYS A 154 -2.88 -3.30 -4.03
C LYS A 154 -3.95 -2.28 -3.67
N THR A 155 -3.51 -1.14 -3.15
CA THR A 155 -4.35 0.03 -2.94
C THR A 155 -3.67 1.28 -3.52
N PRO A 156 -4.12 1.78 -4.69
CA PRO A 156 -3.42 2.85 -5.40
C PRO A 156 -3.41 4.21 -4.70
N SER A 157 -4.28 4.42 -3.70
CA SER A 157 -4.32 5.65 -2.91
C SER A 157 -3.19 5.74 -1.88
N TYR A 158 -2.53 4.62 -1.52
CA TYR A 158 -1.45 4.67 -0.53
C TYR A 158 -0.34 5.64 -0.95
N PHE A 159 0.04 5.66 -2.23
CA PHE A 159 1.12 6.52 -2.72
C PHE A 159 0.92 8.01 -2.36
N ILE A 160 -0.34 8.47 -2.32
CA ILE A 160 -0.69 9.87 -2.06
C ILE A 160 -1.15 10.14 -0.62
N THR A 161 -1.44 9.09 0.15
CA THR A 161 -1.85 9.20 1.55
C THR A 161 -0.67 9.66 2.39
N ARG A 162 -0.84 10.75 3.14
CA ARG A 162 0.25 11.40 3.90
C ARG A 162 0.90 10.44 4.90
N ASP A 163 0.07 9.72 5.66
CA ASP A 163 0.55 8.91 6.79
C ASP A 163 0.89 7.46 6.37
N ALA A 164 0.60 7.07 5.12
CA ALA A 164 0.81 5.69 4.66
C ALA A 164 2.27 5.23 4.73
N PRO A 165 3.30 6.01 4.33
CA PRO A 165 4.70 5.59 4.44
C PRO A 165 5.10 5.19 5.86
N GLN A 166 4.76 6.02 6.86
CA GLN A 166 5.05 5.74 8.26
C GLN A 166 4.33 4.47 8.74
N ARG A 167 3.04 4.35 8.45
CA ARG A 167 2.23 3.19 8.86
C ARG A 167 2.73 1.88 8.24
N VAL A 168 3.13 1.92 6.97
CA VAL A 168 3.73 0.78 6.28
C VAL A 168 5.07 0.41 6.90
N LYS A 169 5.89 1.41 7.27
CA LYS A 169 7.19 1.19 7.92
C LYS A 169 7.04 0.51 9.28
N LEU A 170 6.05 0.92 10.07
CA LEU A 170 5.72 0.32 11.36
C LEU A 170 5.30 -1.15 11.23
N MET A 171 4.62 -1.51 10.14
CA MET A 171 4.23 -2.90 9.90
C MET A 171 5.42 -3.77 9.49
N ASN A 172 6.19 -3.32 8.49
CA ASN A 172 7.30 -4.10 7.96
C ASN A 172 8.37 -3.15 7.35
N PRO A 173 9.48 -2.91 8.06
CA PRO A 173 10.57 -2.06 7.58
C PRO A 173 11.22 -2.51 6.28
N SER A 174 11.17 -3.82 5.98
CA SER A 174 11.82 -4.50 4.85
C SER A 174 10.88 -4.76 3.67
N ILE A 175 9.65 -4.25 3.72
CA ILE A 175 8.64 -4.48 2.69
C ILE A 175 9.09 -3.97 1.32
N LYS A 176 8.65 -4.64 0.26
CA LYS A 176 8.88 -4.22 -1.13
C LYS A 176 7.69 -3.42 -1.66
N LEU A 177 7.95 -2.28 -2.29
CA LEU A 177 6.92 -1.35 -2.74
C LEU A 177 6.94 -1.24 -4.26
N LEU A 178 5.79 -1.39 -4.90
CA LEU A 178 5.64 -1.25 -6.35
C LEU A 178 4.78 -0.03 -6.68
N VAL A 179 5.28 0.79 -7.60
CA VAL A 179 4.61 1.98 -8.11
C VAL A 179 4.51 1.85 -9.63
N ILE A 180 3.30 1.64 -10.13
CA ILE A 180 3.02 1.66 -11.57
C ILE A 180 2.72 3.11 -11.95
N VAL A 181 3.66 3.75 -12.61
CA VAL A 181 3.54 5.13 -13.11
C VAL A 181 3.05 5.13 -14.56
N ARG A 182 2.52 6.27 -14.99
CA ARG A 182 2.00 6.51 -16.33
C ARG A 182 2.24 7.97 -16.65
N ASP A 183 2.30 8.37 -17.91
CA ASP A 183 2.29 9.77 -18.32
C ASP A 183 1.21 10.53 -17.52
N PRO A 184 1.59 11.55 -16.72
CA PRO A 184 0.66 12.25 -15.83
C PRO A 184 -0.52 12.88 -16.57
N VAL A 185 -0.35 13.29 -17.85
CA VAL A 185 -1.44 13.82 -18.67
C VAL A 185 -2.46 12.74 -18.98
N THR A 186 -2.04 11.64 -19.60
CA THR A 186 -2.97 10.52 -19.90
C THR A 186 -3.56 9.90 -18.63
N ARG A 187 -2.81 9.90 -17.52
CA ARG A 187 -3.29 9.47 -16.21
C ARG A 187 -4.41 10.38 -15.69
N ALA A 188 -4.27 11.70 -15.79
CA ALA A 188 -5.28 12.68 -15.41
C ALA A 188 -6.56 12.51 -16.24
N ILE A 189 -6.44 12.39 -17.56
CA ILE A 189 -7.57 12.14 -18.47
C ILE A 189 -8.26 10.81 -18.12
N SER A 190 -7.50 9.76 -17.81
CA SER A 190 -8.08 8.48 -17.41
C SER A 190 -8.83 8.54 -16.07
N ASP A 191 -8.37 9.40 -15.17
CA ASP A 191 -9.00 9.66 -13.87
C ASP A 191 -10.35 10.38 -14.07
N TYR A 192 -10.34 11.46 -14.85
CA TYR A 192 -11.53 12.17 -15.28
C TYR A 192 -12.52 11.25 -16.00
N THR A 193 -12.07 10.46 -16.96
CA THR A 193 -12.90 9.49 -17.70
C THR A 193 -13.61 8.51 -16.76
N GLN A 194 -12.95 8.10 -15.67
CA GLN A 194 -13.61 7.27 -14.65
C GLN A 194 -14.60 8.05 -13.79
N ALA A 195 -14.35 9.33 -13.53
CA ALA A 195 -15.25 10.19 -12.77
C ALA A 195 -16.55 10.45 -13.56
N ILE A 196 -16.44 10.85 -14.83
CA ILE A 196 -17.62 11.12 -15.68
C ILE A 196 -18.45 9.87 -15.94
N SER A 197 -17.82 8.67 -15.99
CA SER A 197 -18.59 7.42 -16.12
C SER A 197 -19.45 7.09 -14.89
N LYS A 198 -19.29 7.83 -13.78
CA LYS A 198 -20.10 7.73 -12.57
C LYS A 198 -20.97 8.97 -12.32
N LYS A 199 -20.61 10.09 -12.94
CA LYS A 199 -21.22 11.42 -12.79
C LYS A 199 -21.25 12.12 -14.16
N PRO A 200 -22.20 11.75 -15.04
CA PRO A 200 -22.27 12.28 -16.41
C PRO A 200 -22.44 13.80 -16.48
N GLU A 201 -23.00 14.42 -15.44
CA GLU A 201 -23.25 15.86 -15.29
C GLU A 201 -22.00 16.70 -15.00
N MET A 202 -20.83 16.06 -14.90
CA MET A 202 -19.58 16.74 -14.61
C MET A 202 -19.15 17.66 -15.78
N GLN A 203 -18.59 18.82 -15.44
CA GLN A 203 -18.01 19.75 -16.42
C GLN A 203 -16.94 19.10 -17.29
N SER A 204 -16.65 19.71 -18.45
CA SER A 204 -15.60 19.23 -19.36
C SER A 204 -14.22 19.21 -18.70
N PHE A 205 -13.32 18.37 -19.21
CA PHE A 205 -11.95 18.29 -18.71
C PHE A 205 -11.26 19.66 -18.79
N GLU A 206 -11.41 20.36 -19.92
CA GLU A 206 -10.84 21.67 -20.20
C GLU A 206 -11.29 22.71 -19.17
N ARG A 207 -12.56 22.69 -18.76
CA ARG A 207 -13.08 23.60 -17.73
C ARG A 207 -12.48 23.33 -16.35
N LEU A 208 -12.26 22.06 -16.01
CA LEU A 208 -11.76 21.65 -14.69
C LEU A 208 -10.24 21.75 -14.53
N VAL A 209 -9.49 21.70 -15.64
CA VAL A 209 -8.03 21.82 -15.65
C VAL A 209 -7.56 23.21 -15.19
N PHE A 210 -8.35 24.26 -15.43
CA PHE A 210 -7.97 25.63 -15.12
C PHE A 210 -8.82 26.22 -13.99
N PHE A 211 -8.29 27.24 -13.30
CA PHE A 211 -9.09 28.00 -12.32
C PHE A 211 -10.07 28.92 -13.04
N ASN A 212 -11.38 28.70 -12.88
CA ASN A 212 -12.48 29.63 -13.20
C ASN A 212 -12.27 30.51 -14.45
N GLY A 213 -11.93 29.90 -15.60
CA GLY A 213 -11.76 30.61 -16.87
C GLY A 213 -10.42 31.32 -17.08
N SER A 214 -9.50 31.25 -16.12
CA SER A 214 -8.11 31.65 -16.28
C SER A 214 -7.31 30.63 -17.10
N GLN A 215 -6.06 30.97 -17.40
CA GLN A 215 -5.10 30.08 -18.03
C GLN A 215 -4.18 29.34 -17.04
N ILE A 216 -4.45 29.48 -15.74
CA ILE A 216 -3.63 28.90 -14.66
C ILE A 216 -4.15 27.49 -14.35
N ILE A 217 -3.25 26.51 -14.36
CA ILE A 217 -3.58 25.11 -14.08
C ILE A 217 -4.00 24.95 -12.62
N ASN A 218 -5.15 24.33 -12.41
CA ASN A 218 -5.73 24.04 -11.13
C ASN A 218 -5.06 22.82 -10.47
N THR A 219 -3.96 23.08 -9.76
CA THR A 219 -3.22 22.04 -9.01
C THR A 219 -3.96 21.53 -7.78
N SER A 220 -5.08 22.16 -7.39
CA SER A 220 -5.95 21.64 -6.31
C SER A 220 -6.85 20.51 -6.80
N TRP A 221 -7.15 20.47 -8.11
CA TRP A 221 -7.96 19.43 -8.70
C TRP A 221 -7.26 18.07 -8.63
N GLY A 222 -7.95 17.07 -8.09
CA GLY A 222 -7.40 15.74 -7.82
C GLY A 222 -6.64 15.14 -9.02
N PRO A 223 -7.26 15.00 -10.21
CA PRO A 223 -6.59 14.50 -11.40
C PRO A 223 -5.27 15.22 -11.75
N ILE A 224 -5.14 16.52 -11.49
CA ILE A 224 -3.89 17.22 -11.75
C ILE A 224 -2.87 16.95 -10.65
N LYS A 225 -3.28 17.16 -9.39
CA LYS A 225 -2.44 16.99 -8.20
C LYS A 225 -1.78 15.61 -8.13
N LEU A 226 -2.50 14.56 -8.49
CA LEU A 226 -2.04 13.17 -8.40
C LEU A 226 -0.92 12.82 -9.40
N GLY A 227 -0.77 13.61 -10.48
CA GLY A 227 0.29 13.42 -11.48
C GLY A 227 1.66 13.95 -11.06
N ILE A 228 1.74 14.72 -9.97
CA ILE A 228 3.01 15.31 -9.48
C ILE A 228 3.76 14.25 -8.66
N TYR A 229 4.28 13.20 -9.31
CA TYR A 229 4.82 12.02 -8.65
C TYR A 229 6.02 12.31 -7.74
N ALA A 230 6.92 13.21 -8.17
CA ALA A 230 8.09 13.60 -7.39
C ALA A 230 7.72 14.07 -5.97
N ARG A 231 6.64 14.85 -5.84
CA ARG A 231 6.14 15.33 -4.54
C ARG A 231 5.81 14.18 -3.59
N PHE A 232 5.14 13.15 -4.11
CA PHE A 232 4.72 12.00 -3.31
C PHE A 232 5.89 11.08 -3.01
N LEU A 233 6.76 10.85 -3.99
CA LEU A 233 7.96 10.03 -3.82
C LEU A 233 8.86 10.58 -2.71
N LYS A 234 9.06 11.91 -2.62
CA LYS A 234 9.84 12.53 -1.53
C LYS A 234 9.38 12.06 -0.15
N ARG A 235 8.07 11.91 0.07
CA ARG A 235 7.53 11.44 1.36
C ARG A 235 7.81 9.96 1.61
N TRP A 236 7.77 9.13 0.58
CA TRP A 236 8.11 7.72 0.72
C TRP A 236 9.60 7.52 1.03
N LEU A 237 10.46 8.33 0.41
CA LEU A 237 11.92 8.27 0.60
C LEU A 237 12.39 8.69 2.00
N VAL A 238 11.55 9.38 2.79
CA VAL A 238 11.82 9.63 4.22
C VAL A 238 11.84 8.33 5.02
N TYR A 239 11.07 7.31 4.63
CA TYR A 239 10.89 6.07 5.39
C TYR A 239 11.53 4.85 4.74
N PHE A 240 11.65 4.84 3.41
CA PHE A 240 12.14 3.71 2.64
C PHE A 240 13.27 4.11 1.69
N PRO A 241 14.39 3.36 1.67
CA PRO A 241 15.43 3.58 0.68
C PRO A 241 14.91 3.24 -0.72
N LEU A 242 15.41 3.94 -1.74
CA LEU A 242 14.97 3.78 -3.13
C LEU A 242 15.00 2.32 -3.61
N LYS A 243 15.97 1.52 -3.16
CA LYS A 243 16.09 0.08 -3.46
C LYS A 243 14.89 -0.79 -3.03
N GLN A 244 14.05 -0.30 -2.11
CA GLN A 244 12.80 -0.96 -1.70
C GLN A 244 11.58 -0.50 -2.53
N LEU A 245 11.78 0.37 -3.52
CA LEU A 245 10.75 0.83 -4.44
C LEU A 245 11.09 0.40 -5.87
N LEU A 246 10.15 -0.27 -6.53
CA LEU A 246 10.22 -0.52 -7.97
C LEU A 246 9.20 0.37 -8.70
N PHE A 247 9.69 1.12 -9.68
CA PHE A 247 8.87 1.89 -10.60
C PHE A 247 8.66 1.12 -11.90
N VAL A 248 7.39 0.78 -12.15
CA VAL A 248 6.92 0.02 -13.31
C VAL A 248 6.31 1.01 -14.30
N SER A 249 6.68 0.92 -15.57
CA SER A 249 6.10 1.77 -16.61
C SER A 249 4.75 1.20 -17.04
N GLY A 250 3.69 1.99 -16.88
CA GLY A 250 2.35 1.63 -17.30
C GLY A 250 2.23 1.52 -18.83
N GLU A 251 2.97 2.34 -19.57
CA GLU A 251 3.07 2.27 -21.03
C GLU A 251 3.72 0.95 -21.47
N ARG A 252 4.88 0.61 -20.90
CA ARG A 252 5.54 -0.67 -21.20
C ARG A 252 4.73 -1.87 -20.72
N LEU A 253 3.99 -1.76 -19.63
CA LEU A 253 3.09 -2.83 -19.17
C LEU A 253 1.96 -3.13 -20.18
N ILE A 254 1.61 -2.18 -21.04
CA ILE A 254 0.66 -2.38 -22.13
C ILE A 254 1.36 -2.95 -23.37
N VAL A 255 2.50 -2.38 -23.76
CA VAL A 255 3.22 -2.74 -24.99
C VAL A 255 3.92 -4.09 -24.86
N ASP A 256 4.62 -4.31 -23.74
CA ASP A 256 5.37 -5.51 -23.44
C ASP A 256 5.25 -5.87 -21.94
N PRO A 257 4.16 -6.55 -21.55
CA PRO A 257 3.97 -6.94 -20.16
C PRO A 257 5.04 -7.91 -19.67
N ALA A 258 5.62 -8.75 -20.54
CA ALA A 258 6.58 -9.78 -20.13
C ALA A 258 7.87 -9.16 -19.59
N ILE A 259 8.40 -8.13 -20.25
CA ILE A 259 9.62 -7.44 -19.78
C ILE A 259 9.39 -6.73 -18.45
N GLU A 260 8.27 -6.04 -18.27
CA GLU A 260 7.96 -5.39 -16.99
C GLU A 260 7.74 -6.44 -15.88
N LEU A 261 7.10 -7.57 -16.19
CA LEU A 261 6.91 -8.66 -15.22
C LEU A 261 8.23 -9.36 -14.86
N LYS A 262 9.20 -9.46 -15.77
CA LYS A 262 10.56 -9.93 -15.45
C LYS A 262 11.22 -9.04 -14.40
N ARG A 263 11.14 -7.71 -14.57
CA ARG A 263 11.66 -6.73 -13.59
C ARG A 263 10.98 -6.88 -12.23
N VAL A 264 9.66 -7.07 -12.24
CA VAL A 264 8.85 -7.27 -11.03
C VAL A 264 9.23 -8.56 -10.30
N GLN A 265 9.35 -9.68 -11.00
CA GLN A 265 9.74 -10.96 -10.41
C GLN A 265 11.14 -10.90 -9.77
N ASN A 266 12.12 -10.33 -10.49
CA ASN A 266 13.48 -10.12 -9.98
C ASN A 266 13.48 -9.24 -8.72
N PHE A 267 12.74 -8.12 -8.76
CA PHE A 267 12.62 -7.22 -7.62
C PHE A 267 11.99 -7.91 -6.41
N LEU A 268 10.94 -8.72 -6.62
CA LEU A 268 10.29 -9.50 -5.58
C LEU A 268 11.18 -10.64 -5.05
N GLY A 269 12.21 -11.04 -5.79
CA GLY A 269 13.11 -12.13 -5.40
C GLY A 269 12.50 -13.50 -5.63
N ILE A 270 11.59 -13.60 -6.61
CA ILE A 270 10.93 -14.86 -7.01
C ILE A 270 11.47 -15.31 -8.38
N LYS A 271 11.31 -16.59 -8.70
CA LYS A 271 11.73 -17.15 -9.98
C LYS A 271 11.04 -16.44 -11.15
N CYS A 272 11.72 -16.32 -12.28
CA CYS A 272 11.14 -15.74 -13.48
C CYS A 272 10.29 -16.80 -14.21
N VAL A 273 9.02 -16.93 -13.82
CA VAL A 273 8.07 -17.89 -14.41
C VAL A 273 7.13 -17.20 -15.40
N VAL A 274 6.72 -15.97 -15.13
CA VAL A 274 5.84 -15.18 -15.99
C VAL A 274 6.65 -14.61 -17.15
N THR A 275 6.33 -15.07 -18.35
CA THR A 275 6.97 -14.74 -19.63
C THR A 275 5.95 -14.37 -20.70
N GLU A 276 6.41 -14.01 -21.90
CA GLU A 276 5.60 -13.69 -23.08
C GLU A 276 4.54 -14.74 -23.42
N LYS A 277 4.81 -16.02 -23.14
CA LYS A 277 3.89 -17.15 -23.38
C LYS A 277 2.58 -17.07 -22.58
N HIS A 278 2.52 -16.21 -21.57
CA HIS A 278 1.32 -16.01 -20.75
C HIS A 278 0.37 -14.97 -21.33
N PHE A 279 0.81 -14.20 -22.33
CA PHE A 279 0.10 -13.05 -22.85
C PHE A 279 -0.27 -13.20 -24.32
N TYR A 280 -1.40 -12.61 -24.69
CA TYR A 280 -1.76 -12.34 -26.08
C TYR A 280 -2.33 -10.93 -26.18
N PHE A 281 -2.21 -10.30 -27.36
CA PHE A 281 -2.80 -9.00 -27.60
C PHE A 281 -4.22 -9.16 -28.14
N ASN A 282 -5.19 -8.51 -27.51
CA ASN A 282 -6.56 -8.48 -28.01
C ASN A 282 -6.79 -7.17 -28.79
N SER A 283 -6.81 -7.25 -30.12
CA SER A 283 -6.92 -6.09 -31.01
C SER A 283 -8.24 -5.33 -30.82
N THR A 284 -9.35 -6.02 -30.57
CA THR A 284 -10.66 -5.38 -30.30
C THR A 284 -10.64 -4.59 -29.00
N LYS A 285 -9.95 -5.11 -27.98
CA LYS A 285 -9.80 -4.44 -26.69
C LYS A 285 -8.72 -3.34 -26.73
N GLY A 286 -7.68 -3.53 -27.54
CA GLY A 286 -6.49 -2.67 -27.59
C GLY A 286 -5.54 -2.85 -26.40
N PHE A 287 -5.60 -4.00 -25.71
CA PHE A 287 -4.77 -4.28 -24.52
C PHE A 287 -4.31 -5.74 -24.48
N PRO A 288 -3.15 -6.02 -23.83
CA PRO A 288 -2.73 -7.38 -23.56
C PRO A 288 -3.69 -8.08 -22.59
N CYS A 289 -3.90 -9.36 -22.83
CA CYS A 289 -4.73 -10.26 -22.04
C CYS A 289 -3.94 -11.53 -21.69
N LEU A 290 -4.44 -12.28 -20.71
CA LEU A 290 -3.80 -13.52 -20.26
C LEU A 290 -4.40 -14.72 -21.00
N PHE A 291 -3.57 -15.65 -21.50
CA PHE A 291 -4.06 -16.94 -22.01
C PHE A 291 -4.75 -17.77 -20.92
N LYS A 292 -4.24 -17.67 -19.70
CA LYS A 292 -4.77 -18.32 -18.50
C LYS A 292 -4.64 -17.39 -17.31
N SER A 293 -5.67 -17.31 -16.48
CA SER A 293 -5.63 -16.56 -15.21
C SER A 293 -5.45 -17.51 -14.03
N GLU A 294 -5.17 -16.98 -12.84
CA GLU A 294 -5.09 -17.78 -11.61
C GLU A 294 -6.36 -18.63 -11.38
N ARG A 295 -7.53 -18.11 -11.78
CA ARG A 295 -8.85 -18.71 -11.50
C ARG A 295 -9.50 -19.42 -12.69
N ARG A 296 -9.02 -19.19 -13.91
CA ARG A 296 -9.67 -19.69 -15.14
C ARG A 296 -8.63 -20.27 -16.08
N SER A 297 -8.92 -21.46 -16.60
CA SER A 297 -8.16 -22.13 -17.67
C SER A 297 -8.33 -21.47 -19.04
N THR A 298 -9.34 -20.61 -19.21
CA THR A 298 -9.64 -19.92 -20.46
C THR A 298 -9.01 -18.52 -20.54
N PRO A 299 -8.82 -17.98 -21.76
CA PRO A 299 -8.34 -16.62 -21.96
C PRO A 299 -9.10 -15.57 -21.15
N HIS A 300 -8.35 -14.67 -20.51
CA HIS A 300 -8.90 -13.64 -19.63
C HIS A 300 -8.35 -12.26 -19.95
N CYS A 301 -9.24 -11.38 -20.40
CA CYS A 301 -8.98 -9.95 -20.48
C CYS A 301 -9.53 -9.23 -19.25
N LEU A 302 -8.91 -8.10 -18.88
CA LEU A 302 -9.47 -7.21 -17.86
C LEU A 302 -10.86 -6.71 -18.27
N GLY A 303 -11.76 -6.56 -17.30
CA GLY A 303 -13.16 -6.18 -17.54
C GLY A 303 -13.35 -4.80 -18.19
N LYS A 304 -14.60 -4.49 -18.57
CA LYS A 304 -15.00 -3.27 -19.31
C LYS A 304 -14.57 -1.96 -18.62
N THR A 305 -14.37 -1.97 -17.30
CA THR A 305 -13.91 -0.81 -16.53
C THR A 305 -12.41 -0.52 -16.68
N LYS A 306 -11.66 -1.33 -17.44
CA LYS A 306 -10.22 -1.18 -17.70
C LYS A 306 -9.99 -1.01 -19.20
N GLY A 307 -9.34 0.09 -19.56
CA GLY A 307 -9.20 0.52 -20.96
C GLY A 307 -10.44 1.25 -21.48
N ARG A 308 -10.95 2.26 -20.75
CA ARG A 308 -12.05 3.09 -21.24
C ARG A 308 -11.54 4.00 -22.36
N ASN A 309 -12.37 4.26 -23.36
CA ASN A 309 -12.11 5.32 -24.33
C ASN A 309 -12.06 6.65 -23.60
N HIS A 310 -11.02 7.43 -23.89
CA HIS A 310 -10.87 8.76 -23.34
C HIS A 310 -11.63 9.76 -24.22
N PRO A 311 -12.23 10.82 -23.63
CA PRO A 311 -12.81 11.90 -24.41
C PRO A 311 -11.72 12.60 -25.23
N HIS A 312 -12.12 13.21 -26.34
CA HIS A 312 -11.26 14.14 -27.07
C HIS A 312 -10.96 15.35 -26.17
N ILE A 313 -9.69 15.75 -26.11
CA ILE A 313 -9.21 16.90 -25.36
C ILE A 313 -8.50 17.83 -26.32
N ASP A 314 -8.76 19.13 -26.20
CA ASP A 314 -8.11 20.17 -27.00
C ASP A 314 -6.56 20.03 -26.97
N PRO A 315 -5.88 19.92 -28.13
CA PRO A 315 -4.43 19.83 -28.22
C PRO A 315 -3.67 20.93 -27.48
N ALA A 316 -4.18 22.16 -27.45
CA ALA A 316 -3.56 23.27 -26.72
C ALA A 316 -3.61 23.06 -25.20
N VAL A 317 -4.69 22.45 -24.69
CA VAL A 317 -4.81 22.07 -23.28
C VAL A 317 -3.85 20.92 -22.95
N LEU A 318 -3.72 19.94 -23.85
CA LEU A 318 -2.74 18.86 -23.69
C LEU A 318 -1.31 19.41 -23.62
N GLN A 319 -0.96 20.33 -24.51
CA GLN A 319 0.38 20.92 -24.54
C GLN A 319 0.68 21.69 -23.25
N ARG A 320 -0.26 22.52 -22.78
CA ARG A 320 -0.12 23.22 -21.49
C ARG A 320 0.07 22.27 -20.31
N LEU A 321 -0.65 21.15 -20.28
CA LEU A 321 -0.47 20.14 -19.23
C LEU A 321 0.90 19.46 -19.30
N ARG A 322 1.40 19.16 -20.50
CA ARG A 322 2.76 18.62 -20.69
C ARG A 322 3.81 19.60 -20.18
N ASP A 323 3.72 20.86 -20.60
CA ASP A 323 4.66 21.90 -20.16
C ASP A 323 4.62 22.10 -18.64
N PHE A 324 3.43 22.01 -18.02
CA PHE A 324 3.28 22.03 -16.57
C PHE A 324 3.92 20.82 -15.88
N TYR A 325 3.75 19.62 -16.40
CA TYR A 325 4.30 18.41 -15.78
C TYR A 325 5.80 18.23 -16.03
N ARG A 326 6.35 18.74 -17.13
CA ARG A 326 7.76 18.58 -17.52
C ARG A 326 8.77 18.78 -16.37
N PRO A 327 8.78 19.90 -15.63
CA PRO A 327 9.75 20.06 -14.53
C PRO A 327 9.57 19.05 -13.39
N PHE A 328 8.34 18.58 -13.14
CA PHE A 328 8.07 17.55 -12.14
C PHE A 328 8.45 16.15 -12.63
N ASN A 329 8.31 15.89 -13.93
CA ASN A 329 8.73 14.66 -14.58
C ASN A 329 10.26 14.56 -14.54
N ASP A 330 10.98 15.61 -14.91
CA ASP A 330 12.45 15.64 -14.87
C ASP A 330 12.97 15.39 -13.45
N GLN A 331 12.35 16.03 -12.45
CA GLN A 331 12.66 15.75 -11.05
C GLN A 331 12.38 14.29 -10.68
N PHE A 332 11.26 13.72 -11.11
CA PHE A 332 10.93 12.32 -10.84
C PHE A 332 11.91 11.36 -11.53
N TYR A 333 12.35 11.66 -12.75
CA TYR A 333 13.33 10.86 -13.48
C TYR A 333 14.67 10.86 -12.76
N HIS A 334 15.12 12.03 -12.32
CA HIS A 334 16.33 12.15 -11.53
C HIS A 334 16.23 11.37 -10.20
N MET A 335 15.12 11.51 -9.48
CA MET A 335 14.90 10.80 -8.21
C MET A 335 14.85 9.28 -8.35
N THR A 336 14.36 8.77 -9.47
CA THR A 336 14.22 7.33 -9.71
C THR A 336 15.39 6.71 -10.47
N GLY A 337 16.22 7.53 -11.12
CA GLY A 337 17.24 7.09 -12.06
C GLY A 337 16.65 6.52 -13.36
N ILE A 338 15.38 6.78 -13.66
CA ILE A 338 14.66 6.22 -14.82
C ILE A 338 13.95 7.34 -15.58
N ASN A 339 14.29 7.53 -16.85
CA ASN A 339 13.51 8.35 -17.76
C ASN A 339 12.37 7.50 -18.36
N PHE A 340 11.12 7.91 -18.12
CA PHE A 340 9.93 7.19 -18.62
C PHE A 340 9.47 7.66 -20.01
N GLY A 341 10.11 8.66 -20.60
CA GLY A 341 9.82 9.14 -21.95
C GLY A 341 8.47 9.83 -22.09
N TRP A 342 7.98 10.49 -21.03
CA TRP A 342 6.74 11.26 -21.13
C TRP A 342 7.00 12.62 -21.80
N PRO A 343 6.11 13.10 -22.68
CA PRO A 343 6.29 14.31 -23.48
C PRO A 343 6.13 15.63 -22.70
#